data_AF-A0AAW6YJM2-F1
#
_entry.id   AF-A0AAW6YJM2-F1
#
_cell.length_a   1.000
_cell.length_b   1.000
_cell.length_c   1.000
_cell.angle_alpha   90.00
_cell.angle_beta   90.00
_cell.angle_gamma   90.00
#
_symmetry.space_group_name_H-M   'P 1'
#
loop_
_entity.id
_entity.type
_entity.pdbx_description
1 polymer ?
#
loop_
_entity_poly.entity_id
_entity_poly.type
_entity_poly.pdbx_seq_one_letter_code
_entity_poly.pdbx_strand_id
1 'polypeptide(L)'
;TNVDGPITVTVEDKDLPDGKQTFEVPVEGHEKGRDDNGSDKTQADLTDPTVPAEKTPVADKNHLTDDEKAQVKKAIEDANKDKFPA
;
A
#
# COMPACT_ATOMS: atom_id res chain seq x y z
N THR A 1 6.89 9.49 -5.98
CA THR A 1 7.34 9.06 -7.31
C THR A 1 6.49 7.87 -7.71
N ASN A 2 5.40 8.13 -8.42
CA ASN A 2 4.52 7.11 -8.98
C ASN A 2 4.76 7.15 -10.49
N VAL A 3 5.88 6.58 -10.92
CA VAL A 3 6.35 6.68 -12.31
C VAL A 3 6.55 5.27 -12.85
N ASP A 4 5.47 4.74 -13.39
CA ASP A 4 5.45 3.44 -14.07
C ASP A 4 5.29 3.60 -15.57
N GLY A 5 5.89 2.65 -16.28
CA GLY A 5 5.85 2.55 -17.72
C GLY A 5 6.71 3.55 -18.51
N PRO A 6 6.75 3.34 -19.84
CA PRO A 6 7.48 4.16 -20.79
C PRO A 6 7.04 5.64 -20.78
N ILE A 7 7.95 6.53 -21.17
CA ILE A 7 7.63 7.94 -21.35
C ILE A 7 6.78 8.09 -22.62
N THR A 8 5.63 8.73 -22.50
CA THR A 8 4.79 9.07 -23.65
C THR A 8 5.19 10.45 -24.18
N VAL A 9 5.66 10.51 -25.43
CA VAL A 9 5.97 11.75 -26.14
C VAL A 9 4.88 12.01 -27.18
N THR A 10 4.24 13.18 -27.11
CA THR A 10 3.24 13.61 -28.09
C THR A 10 3.80 14.76 -28.92
N VAL A 11 3.68 14.63 -30.24
CA VAL A 11 3.98 15.68 -31.22
C VAL A 11 2.66 16.16 -31.80
N GLU A 12 2.35 17.45 -31.67
CA GLU A 12 1.14 18.06 -32.22
C GLU A 12 1.50 18.87 -33.46
N ASP A 13 0.84 18.55 -34.58
CA ASP A 13 0.97 19.29 -35.83
C ASP A 13 -0.30 19.06 -36.65
N LYS A 14 -0.90 20.15 -37.13
CA LYS A 14 -2.11 20.14 -37.96
C LYS A 14 -1.97 19.33 -39.25
N ASP A 15 -0.74 19.12 -39.72
CA ASP A 15 -0.45 18.39 -40.95
C ASP A 15 -0.23 16.89 -40.68
N LEU A 16 -0.19 16.47 -39.41
CA LEU A 16 -0.15 15.06 -39.02
C LEU A 16 -1.57 14.45 -39.04
N PRO A 17 -1.69 13.13 -39.31
CA PRO A 17 -2.97 12.44 -39.18
C PRO A 17 -3.52 12.63 -37.76
N ASP A 18 -4.80 12.97 -37.66
CA ASP A 18 -5.49 13.31 -36.42
C ASP A 18 -4.93 14.54 -35.66
N GLY A 19 -4.06 15.34 -36.29
CA GLY A 19 -3.45 16.55 -35.72
C GLY A 19 -2.38 16.28 -34.66
N LYS A 20 -2.04 15.00 -34.41
CA LYS A 20 -1.07 14.60 -33.40
C LYS A 20 -0.53 13.18 -33.64
N GLN A 21 0.66 12.92 -33.14
CA GLN A 21 1.26 11.59 -33.10
C GLN A 21 1.87 11.32 -31.72
N THR A 22 1.73 10.09 -31.25
CA THR A 22 2.22 9.66 -29.93
C THR A 22 3.26 8.55 -30.06
N PHE A 23 4.33 8.64 -29.28
CA PHE A 23 5.44 7.69 -29.25
C PHE A 23 5.68 7.24 -27.81
N GLU A 24 5.92 5.95 -27.61
CA GLU A 24 6.39 5.41 -26.33
C GLU A 24 7.91 5.27 -26.38
N VAL A 25 8.60 5.92 -25.45
CA VAL A 25 10.05 5.83 -25.28
C VAL A 25 10.33 4.87 -24.12
N PRO A 26 10.88 3.67 -24.37
CA PRO A 26 11.15 2.70 -23.31
C PRO A 26 12.22 3.25 -22.36
N VAL A 27 12.05 2.96 -21.08
CA VAL A 27 13.03 3.26 -20.03
C VAL A 27 13.39 1.95 -19.37
N GLU A 28 14.68 1.70 -19.20
CA GLU A 28 15.16 0.50 -18.53
C GLU A 28 14.62 0.45 -17.10
N GLY A 29 13.98 -0.67 -16.74
CA GLY A 29 13.37 -0.84 -15.42
C GLY A 29 12.04 -0.11 -15.19
N HIS A 30 11.36 0.36 -16.24
CA HIS A 30 10.00 0.92 -16.16
C HIS A 30 9.10 0.37 -17.27
N GLU A 31 8.72 -0.90 -17.13
CA GLU A 31 7.87 -1.61 -18.06
C GLU A 31 6.41 -1.13 -17.97
N LYS A 32 5.71 -1.17 -19.11
CA LYS A 32 4.33 -0.69 -19.19
C LYS A 32 3.40 -1.57 -18.37
N GLY A 33 2.63 -0.95 -17.47
CA GLY A 33 1.63 -1.64 -16.66
C GLY A 33 2.21 -2.51 -15.55
N ARG A 34 3.46 -2.27 -15.17
CA ARG A 34 4.16 -2.94 -14.08
C ARG A 34 4.71 -1.89 -13.11
N ASP A 35 4.51 -2.10 -11.82
CA ASP A 35 5.12 -1.30 -10.76
C ASP A 35 6.55 -1.81 -10.51
N ASP A 36 7.48 -1.33 -11.35
CA ASP A 36 8.90 -1.66 -11.21
C ASP A 36 9.59 -0.80 -10.15
N ASN A 37 8.92 0.27 -9.69
CA ASN A 37 9.48 1.23 -8.74
C ASN A 37 9.00 0.98 -7.29
N GLY A 38 8.05 0.07 -7.08
CA GLY A 38 7.51 -0.27 -5.76
C GLY A 38 6.62 0.83 -5.17
N SER A 39 5.94 1.59 -6.04
CA SER A 39 4.97 2.62 -5.69
C SER A 39 3.60 2.07 -5.27
N ASP A 40 3.24 0.86 -5.70
CA ASP A 40 1.97 0.20 -5.40
C ASP A 40 2.03 -0.59 -4.09
N LYS A 41 2.58 0.02 -3.03
CA LYS A 41 2.55 -0.56 -1.69
C LYS A 41 1.18 -0.38 -1.06
N THR A 42 0.63 -1.47 -0.54
CA THR A 42 -0.59 -1.43 0.27
C THR A 42 -0.28 -0.91 1.67
N GLN A 43 -1.32 -0.51 2.41
CA GLN A 43 -1.15 -0.15 3.82
C GLN A 43 -0.60 -1.32 4.65
N ALA A 44 -0.91 -2.57 4.27
CA ALA A 44 -0.35 -3.76 4.92
C ALA A 44 1.15 -3.91 4.68
N ASP A 45 1.66 -3.52 3.50
CA ASP A 45 3.10 -3.53 3.19
C ASP A 45 3.88 -2.45 3.96
N LEU A 46 3.18 -1.42 4.43
CA LEU A 46 3.75 -0.29 5.16
C LEU A 46 3.60 -0.40 6.68
N THR A 47 2.82 -1.36 7.16
CA THR A 47 2.46 -1.48 8.58
C THR A 47 2.95 -2.80 9.16
N ASP A 48 3.76 -2.72 10.21
CA ASP A 48 4.14 -3.89 11.03
C ASP A 48 3.43 -3.80 12.40
N PRO A 49 2.34 -4.57 12.62
CA PRO A 49 1.56 -4.51 13.85
C PRO A 49 2.40 -4.92 15.06
N THR A 50 2.40 -4.07 16.08
CA THR A 50 3.05 -4.37 17.36
C THR A 50 2.15 -5.26 18.19
N VAL A 51 2.66 -6.42 18.61
CA VAL A 51 2.00 -7.28 19.59
C VAL A 51 2.13 -6.64 20.98
N PRO A 52 1.05 -6.52 21.77
CA PRO A 52 1.15 -6.03 23.15
C PRO A 52 2.17 -6.83 23.96
N ALA A 53 3.05 -6.13 24.69
CA ALA A 53 4.08 -6.79 25.50
C ALA A 53 3.49 -7.63 26.63
N GLU A 54 2.43 -7.11 27.26
CA GLU A 54 1.69 -7.79 28.31
C GLU A 54 0.53 -8.60 27.73
N LYS A 55 0.44 -9.88 28.15
CA LYS A 55 -0.64 -10.76 27.72
C LYS A 55 -1.89 -10.49 28.53
N THR A 56 -3.04 -10.34 27.87
CA THR A 56 -4.34 -10.31 28.53
C THR A 56 -4.63 -11.70 29.12
N PRO A 57 -4.88 -11.82 30.44
CA PRO A 57 -5.23 -13.09 31.04
C PRO A 57 -6.64 -13.51 30.62
N VAL A 58 -6.83 -14.81 30.43
CA VAL A 58 -8.13 -15.40 30.05
C VAL A 58 -8.38 -16.66 30.86
N ALA A 59 -9.65 -16.93 31.16
CA ALA A 59 -10.05 -18.10 31.93
C ALA A 59 -9.98 -19.40 31.09
N ASP A 60 -10.50 -19.36 29.85
CA ASP A 60 -10.43 -20.45 28.89
C ASP A 60 -9.86 -19.97 27.55
N LYS A 61 -8.75 -20.58 27.12
CA LYS A 61 -8.08 -20.22 25.86
C LYS A 61 -8.87 -20.67 24.61
N ASN A 62 -9.79 -21.62 24.76
CA ASN A 62 -10.60 -22.16 23.67
C ASN A 62 -11.97 -21.49 23.53
N HIS A 63 -12.40 -20.72 24.53
CA HIS A 63 -13.69 -20.01 24.55
C HIS A 63 -13.57 -18.67 25.28
N LEU A 64 -13.23 -17.62 24.53
CA LEU A 64 -13.16 -16.26 25.06
C LEU A 64 -14.55 -15.65 25.25
N THR A 65 -14.76 -15.04 26.41
CA THR A 65 -15.89 -14.15 26.69
C THR A 65 -15.75 -12.84 25.91
N ASP A 66 -16.86 -12.11 25.75
CA ASP A 66 -16.83 -10.84 25.03
C ASP A 66 -16.03 -9.76 25.79
N ASP A 67 -16.02 -9.81 27.12
CA ASP A 67 -15.20 -8.94 27.96
C ASP A 67 -13.70 -9.19 27.74
N GLU A 68 -13.28 -10.46 27.67
CA GLU A 68 -11.88 -10.82 27.37
C GLU A 68 -11.47 -10.35 25.97
N LYS A 69 -12.32 -10.52 24.97
CA LYS A 69 -12.07 -10.00 23.61
C LYS A 69 -11.97 -8.47 23.60
N ALA A 70 -12.81 -7.78 24.36
CA ALA A 70 -12.78 -6.32 24.47
C ALA A 70 -11.47 -5.83 25.11
N GLN A 71 -10.99 -6.52 26.15
CA GLN A 71 -9.70 -6.22 26.77
C GLN A 71 -8.53 -6.45 25.81
N VAL A 72 -8.54 -7.56 25.06
CA VAL A 72 -7.54 -7.84 24.02
C VAL A 72 -7.56 -6.77 22.93
N LYS A 73 -8.74 -6.39 22.44
CA LYS A 73 -8.91 -5.32 21.45
C LYS A 73 -8.30 -4.01 21.94
N LYS A 74 -8.61 -3.61 23.18
CA LYS A 74 -8.06 -2.40 23.79
C LYS A 74 -6.53 -2.45 23.91
N ALA A 75 -5.97 -3.58 24.35
CA ALA A 75 -4.52 -3.74 24.46
C ALA A 75 -3.82 -3.63 23.10
N ILE A 76 -4.43 -4.20 22.05
CA ILE A 76 -3.95 -4.08 20.67
C ILE A 76 -4.03 -2.63 20.18
N GLU A 77 -5.15 -1.94 20.38
CA GLU A 77 -5.32 -0.53 20.01
C GLU A 77 -4.28 0.37 20.71
N ASP A 78 -4.11 0.21 22.03
CA ASP A 78 -3.14 0.98 22.81
C ASP A 78 -1.69 0.75 22.34
N ALA A 79 -1.34 -0.50 22.00
CA ALA A 79 -0.01 -0.86 21.49
C ALA A 79 0.27 -0.34 20.08
N ASN A 80 -0.78 -0.08 19.28
CA ASN A 80 -0.67 0.28 17.86
C ASN A 80 -1.12 1.71 17.52
N LYS A 81 -1.53 2.52 18.52
CA LYS A 81 -2.14 3.85 18.32
C LYS A 81 -1.33 4.84 17.46
N ASP A 82 0.00 4.69 17.41
CA ASP A 82 0.92 5.56 16.66
C ASP A 82 1.67 4.82 15.54
N LYS A 83 1.18 3.64 15.12
CA LYS A 83 1.86 2.73 14.18
C LYS A 83 1.24 2.68 12.79
N PHE A 84 0.15 3.41 12.56
CA PHE A 84 -0.48 3.47 11.25
C PHE A 84 0.14 4.58 10.40
N PRO A 85 0.43 4.32 9.11
CA PRO A 85 0.84 5.36 8.18
C PRO A 85 -0.25 6.44 8.08
N ALA A 86 0.19 7.69 7.88
CA ALA A 86 -0.66 8.88 7.82
C ALA A 86 -1.45 8.99 6.50
#